data_AF-A0A3S4RJS2-F1
#
_entry.id   AF-A0A3S4RJS2-F1
#
_cell.length_a   1.000
_cell.length_b   1.000
_cell.length_c   1.000
_cell.angle_alpha   90.00
_cell.angle_beta   90.00
_cell.angle_gamma   90.00
#
_symmetry.space_group_name_H-M   'P 1'
#
loop_
_entity.id
_entity.type
_entity.pdbx_description
1 polymer ?
#
loop_
_entity_poly.entity_id
_entity_poly.type
_entity_poly.pdbx_seq_one_letter_code
_entity_poly.pdbx_strand_id
1 'polypeptide(L)'
;MDSADGKLYRFCEPAANKGIKEFITYKDMSQFILNTWLLHTDAWHIAESAVTDPFKSRLPSTLQSPIHSLVANFKSKKNTNAFCDFLDAKFNHQIVCDYEDDGYFGEHAANYFELRNLLDTRNTDDYSNTGFQLFCSSINHGENIYIIQDADVFSIKRLDNPQDAIDSYAAHIFSGQDGEFDFKPYMVDF
;
A
#
# COMPACT_ATOMS: atom_id res chain seq x y z
N MET A 1 -5.49 51.34 -3.10
CA MET A 1 -6.25 50.39 -2.26
C MET A 1 -6.92 49.41 -3.19
N ASP A 2 -6.41 48.18 -3.17
CA ASP A 2 -6.85 47.02 -3.93
C ASP A 2 -8.33 46.66 -3.69
N SER A 3 -9.00 46.08 -4.68
CA SER A 3 -9.37 44.66 -4.62
C SER A 3 -10.09 44.19 -5.89
N ALA A 4 -9.34 43.37 -6.64
CA ALA A 4 -9.72 42.16 -7.36
C ALA A 4 -11.10 42.08 -8.06
N ASP A 5 -11.04 42.19 -9.38
CA ASP A 5 -12.02 41.70 -10.34
C ASP A 5 -12.31 40.20 -10.16
N GLY A 6 -13.59 39.87 -10.04
CA GLY A 6 -14.12 38.51 -9.94
C GLY A 6 -13.95 37.67 -11.20
N LYS A 7 -12.72 37.20 -11.47
CA LYS A 7 -12.47 36.09 -12.40
C LYS A 7 -12.66 34.77 -11.66
N LEU A 8 -13.74 34.07 -11.98
CA LEU A 8 -13.88 32.64 -11.75
C LEU A 8 -12.67 31.92 -12.37
N TYR A 9 -11.80 31.37 -11.53
CA TYR A 9 -10.78 30.43 -11.97
C TYR A 9 -11.50 29.16 -12.45
N ARG A 10 -11.59 28.99 -13.77
CA ARG A 10 -11.83 27.66 -14.35
C ARG A 10 -10.64 26.81 -13.98
N PHE A 11 -10.85 25.81 -13.12
CA PHE A 11 -9.92 24.70 -13.02
C PHE A 11 -9.81 24.09 -14.42
N CYS A 12 -8.60 24.10 -14.98
CA CYS A 12 -8.32 23.36 -16.20
C CYS A 12 -8.72 21.91 -15.96
N GLU A 13 -9.63 21.39 -16.79
CA GLU A 13 -9.76 19.95 -16.96
C GLU A 13 -8.36 19.41 -17.28
N PRO A 14 -7.83 18.42 -16.54
CA PRO A 14 -6.58 17.81 -16.91
C PRO A 14 -6.78 17.18 -18.28
N ALA A 15 -6.04 17.68 -19.27
CA ALA A 15 -6.01 17.12 -20.60
C ALA A 15 -5.71 15.63 -20.48
N ALA A 16 -6.70 14.81 -20.86
CA ALA A 16 -6.66 13.38 -21.12
C ALA A 16 -5.31 12.68 -20.82
N ASN A 17 -5.03 12.43 -19.53
CA ASN A 17 -3.99 11.48 -19.11
C ASN A 17 -4.53 10.04 -19.26
N LYS A 18 -4.99 9.71 -20.46
CA LYS A 18 -5.59 8.41 -20.81
C LYS A 18 -4.55 7.29 -20.87
N GLY A 19 -3.26 7.62 -21.00
CA GLY A 19 -2.18 6.64 -21.19
C GLY A 19 -1.52 6.11 -19.91
N ILE A 20 -1.61 6.82 -18.78
CA ILE A 20 -0.97 6.37 -17.51
C ILE A 20 -1.96 5.57 -16.65
N LYS A 21 -3.27 5.78 -16.83
CA LYS A 21 -4.31 5.06 -16.08
C LYS A 21 -4.40 3.57 -16.43
N GLU A 22 -3.85 3.12 -17.56
CA GLU A 22 -3.97 1.73 -18.02
C GLU A 22 -2.97 0.75 -17.38
N PHE A 23 -1.92 1.23 -16.69
CA PHE A 23 -0.96 0.36 -16.00
C PHE A 23 -1.16 0.24 -14.48
N ILE A 24 -2.08 1.02 -13.91
CA ILE A 24 -2.43 0.90 -12.50
C ILE A 24 -3.60 -0.07 -12.42
N THR A 25 -3.32 -1.33 -12.07
CA THR A 25 -4.37 -2.30 -11.76
C THR A 25 -5.05 -1.88 -10.45
N TYR A 26 -6.01 -0.95 -10.53
CA TYR A 26 -6.89 -0.56 -9.41
C TYR A 26 -7.79 -1.70 -8.91
N LYS A 27 -7.71 -2.87 -9.55
CA LYS A 27 -8.64 -3.99 -9.36
C LYS A 27 -8.73 -4.44 -7.90
N ASP A 28 -7.64 -4.30 -7.15
CA ASP A 28 -7.53 -4.72 -5.75
C ASP A 28 -7.21 -3.53 -4.81
N MET A 29 -7.28 -2.31 -5.33
CA MET A 29 -7.07 -1.10 -4.54
C MET A 29 -8.36 -0.76 -3.81
N SER A 30 -8.28 -0.60 -2.49
CA SER A 30 -9.48 -0.37 -1.69
C SER A 30 -10.25 0.88 -2.06
N GLN A 31 -11.58 0.83 -1.96
CA GLN A 31 -12.44 1.98 -2.20
C GLN A 31 -12.14 3.18 -1.29
N PHE A 32 -11.59 2.97 -0.08
CA PHE A 32 -11.17 4.09 0.77
C PHE A 32 -9.86 4.74 0.31
N ILE A 33 -8.94 4.00 -0.32
CA ILE A 33 -7.74 4.59 -0.94
C ILE A 33 -8.17 5.60 -2.00
N LEU A 34 -9.22 5.24 -2.75
CA LEU A 34 -9.83 6.09 -3.76
C LEU A 34 -10.41 7.40 -3.20
N ASN A 35 -10.62 7.50 -1.89
CA ASN A 35 -11.17 8.67 -1.20
C ASN A 35 -10.11 9.47 -0.40
N THR A 36 -8.85 9.03 -0.40
CA THR A 36 -7.77 9.77 0.28
C THR A 36 -7.48 11.09 -0.42
N TRP A 37 -7.19 12.15 0.34
CA TRP A 37 -6.86 13.44 -0.26
C TRP A 37 -5.58 13.36 -1.12
N LEU A 38 -4.67 12.45 -0.74
CA LEU A 38 -3.42 12.22 -1.45
C LEU A 38 -3.67 11.74 -2.89
N LEU A 39 -4.64 10.84 -3.09
CA LEU A 39 -5.00 10.40 -4.43
C LEU A 39 -5.69 11.53 -5.22
N HIS A 40 -6.61 12.26 -4.57
CA HIS A 40 -7.37 13.34 -5.22
C HIS A 40 -6.51 14.52 -5.68
N THR A 41 -5.34 14.72 -5.08
CA THR A 41 -4.42 15.82 -5.40
C THR A 41 -3.41 15.48 -6.49
N ASP A 42 -3.48 14.27 -7.09
CA ASP A 42 -2.46 13.79 -8.03
C ASP A 42 -1.05 13.73 -7.37
N ALA A 43 -0.98 13.72 -6.03
CA ALA A 43 0.29 13.70 -5.30
C ALA A 43 0.87 12.28 -5.17
N TRP A 44 0.03 11.26 -5.38
CA TRP A 44 0.41 9.85 -5.27
C TRP A 44 1.52 9.44 -6.26
N HIS A 45 1.44 9.88 -7.52
CA HIS A 45 2.42 9.53 -8.58
C HIS A 45 3.68 10.39 -8.55
N ILE A 46 3.73 11.43 -7.71
CA ILE A 46 4.97 12.15 -7.42
C ILE A 46 5.98 11.18 -6.77
N ALA A 47 5.49 10.26 -5.93
CA ALA A 47 6.30 9.21 -5.31
C ALA A 47 6.95 8.26 -6.32
N GLU A 48 6.24 7.98 -7.41
CA GLU A 48 6.65 7.01 -8.43
C GLU A 48 7.58 7.60 -9.49
N SER A 49 7.50 8.92 -9.68
CA SER A 49 8.28 9.66 -10.68
C SER A 49 9.57 10.29 -10.12
N ALA A 50 9.71 10.35 -8.80
CA ALA A 50 10.90 10.87 -8.15
C ALA A 50 12.02 9.80 -8.07
N VAL A 51 13.12 10.02 -8.79
CA VAL A 51 14.33 9.15 -8.76
C VAL A 51 15.05 9.22 -7.40
N THR A 52 14.83 10.31 -6.67
CA THR A 52 15.26 10.54 -5.29
C THR A 52 14.06 11.10 -4.54
N ASP A 53 13.48 10.33 -3.61
CA ASP A 53 12.38 10.81 -2.79
C ASP A 53 12.90 11.96 -1.90
N PRO A 54 12.40 13.21 -2.06
CA PRO A 54 12.81 14.31 -1.19
C PRO A 54 12.35 14.11 0.26
N PHE A 55 11.47 13.14 0.50
CA PHE A 55 11.02 12.75 1.83
C PHE A 55 11.72 11.45 2.28
N LYS A 56 12.07 11.36 3.57
CA LYS A 56 12.72 10.19 4.19
C LYS A 56 11.87 8.90 4.17
N SER A 57 10.69 8.96 3.60
CA SER A 57 9.59 8.03 3.82
C SER A 57 8.70 8.04 2.58
N ARG A 58 8.48 6.86 1.99
CA ARG A 58 7.76 6.74 0.72
C ARG A 58 6.30 7.11 0.88
N LEU A 59 5.72 7.79 -0.09
CA LEU A 59 4.25 7.80 -0.18
C LEU A 59 3.76 6.43 -0.67
N PRO A 60 2.47 6.10 -0.44
CA PRO A 60 1.87 4.90 -1.00
C PRO A 60 2.19 4.71 -2.50
N SER A 61 2.32 3.46 -2.93
CA SER A 61 2.73 3.08 -4.29
C SER A 61 1.63 2.30 -4.99
N THR A 62 1.52 2.49 -6.30
CA THR A 62 0.64 1.70 -7.17
C THR A 62 1.32 0.43 -7.71
N LEU A 63 2.63 0.26 -7.49
CA LEU A 63 3.39 -0.88 -8.01
C LEU A 63 3.13 -2.21 -7.27
N GLN A 64 2.26 -2.23 -6.24
CA GLN A 64 1.59 -3.41 -5.67
C GLN A 64 2.39 -4.73 -5.66
N SER A 65 3.65 -4.68 -5.20
CA SER A 65 4.49 -5.86 -5.08
C SER A 65 3.88 -6.86 -4.08
N PRO A 66 3.96 -8.17 -4.34
CA PRO A 66 3.43 -9.18 -3.43
C PRO A 66 4.28 -9.26 -2.14
N ILE A 67 3.66 -9.64 -1.02
CA ILE A 67 4.30 -9.65 0.31
C ILE A 67 5.62 -10.42 0.36
N HIS A 68 5.72 -11.55 -0.35
CA HIS A 68 6.93 -12.39 -0.37
C HIS A 68 8.14 -11.67 -0.98
N SER A 69 7.92 -10.67 -1.83
CA SER A 69 8.99 -9.87 -2.46
C SER A 69 9.57 -8.83 -1.51
N LEU A 70 8.84 -8.43 -0.46
CA LEU A 70 9.24 -7.36 0.47
C LEU A 70 9.80 -7.87 1.79
N VAL A 71 9.32 -9.03 2.23
CA VAL A 71 9.77 -9.67 3.46
C VAL A 71 10.86 -10.68 3.12
N ALA A 72 12.13 -10.29 3.32
CA ALA A 72 13.30 -11.09 2.93
C ALA A 72 13.31 -12.51 3.52
N ASN A 73 12.62 -12.73 4.64
CA ASN A 73 12.52 -14.03 5.30
C ASN A 73 11.68 -15.07 4.51
N PHE A 74 10.93 -14.66 3.48
CA PHE A 74 10.23 -15.57 2.55
C PHE A 74 11.18 -16.36 1.63
N LYS A 75 12.49 -16.09 1.64
CA LYS A 75 13.46 -16.69 0.70
C LYS A 75 13.79 -18.18 0.92
N SER A 76 13.43 -18.76 2.07
CA SER A 76 13.63 -20.20 2.30
C SER A 76 12.30 -20.94 2.26
N LYS A 77 12.24 -22.08 1.53
CA LYS A 77 11.03 -22.90 1.38
C LYS A 77 10.36 -23.27 2.72
N LYS A 78 11.16 -23.47 3.77
CA LYS A 78 10.67 -23.74 5.13
C LYS A 78 9.92 -22.52 5.72
N ASN A 79 10.46 -21.32 5.55
CA ASN A 79 9.83 -20.10 6.05
C ASN A 79 8.59 -19.73 5.22
N THR A 80 8.64 -19.91 3.90
CA THR A 80 7.50 -19.70 3.00
C THR A 80 6.28 -20.49 3.47
N ASN A 81 6.45 -21.79 3.71
CA ASN A 81 5.35 -22.64 4.19
C ASN A 81 4.80 -22.16 5.54
N ALA A 82 5.67 -21.83 6.50
CA ALA A 82 5.21 -21.39 7.82
C ALA A 82 4.43 -20.06 7.77
N PHE A 83 4.84 -19.12 6.91
CA PHE A 83 4.08 -17.89 6.71
C PHE A 83 2.76 -18.14 5.99
N CYS A 84 2.76 -18.99 4.97
CA CYS A 84 1.55 -19.36 4.25
C CYS A 84 0.53 -20.06 5.16
N ASP A 85 0.94 -21.09 5.90
CA ASP A 85 0.06 -21.79 6.85
C ASP A 85 -0.56 -20.83 7.87
N PHE A 86 0.22 -19.87 8.35
CA PHE A 86 -0.27 -18.84 9.26
C PHE A 86 -1.27 -17.89 8.59
N LEU A 87 -0.95 -17.35 7.41
CA LEU A 87 -1.81 -16.41 6.69
C LEU A 87 -3.10 -17.09 6.22
N ASP A 88 -3.02 -18.35 5.77
CA ASP A 88 -4.17 -19.17 5.40
C ASP A 88 -5.16 -19.28 6.56
N ALA A 89 -4.64 -19.63 7.74
CA ALA A 89 -5.44 -19.73 8.96
C ALA A 89 -5.98 -18.36 9.41
N LYS A 90 -5.16 -17.30 9.31
CA LYS A 90 -5.50 -15.95 9.78
C LYS A 90 -6.59 -15.29 8.92
N PHE A 91 -6.57 -15.51 7.61
CA PHE A 91 -7.53 -14.95 6.66
C PHE A 91 -8.67 -15.91 6.31
N ASN A 92 -8.59 -17.17 6.76
CA ASN A 92 -9.52 -18.24 6.39
C ASN A 92 -9.70 -18.37 4.86
N HIS A 93 -8.60 -18.22 4.13
CA HIS A 93 -8.51 -18.29 2.67
C HIS A 93 -7.07 -18.58 2.27
N GLN A 94 -6.81 -19.22 1.13
CA GLN A 94 -5.45 -19.64 0.77
C GLN A 94 -4.66 -18.48 0.14
N ILE A 95 -3.45 -18.16 0.63
CA ILE A 95 -2.60 -17.14 0.03
C ILE A 95 -1.78 -17.71 -1.14
N VAL A 96 -1.53 -16.91 -2.17
CA VAL A 96 -0.53 -17.26 -3.20
C VAL A 96 0.86 -17.26 -2.56
N CYS A 97 1.49 -18.44 -2.55
CA CYS A 97 2.80 -18.68 -1.92
C CYS A 97 3.95 -18.83 -2.91
N ASP A 98 3.62 -19.22 -4.15
CA ASP A 98 4.58 -19.42 -5.23
C ASP A 98 4.01 -18.77 -6.49
N TYR A 99 4.60 -17.64 -6.89
CA TYR A 99 4.11 -16.88 -8.04
C TYR A 99 4.69 -17.39 -9.37
N GLU A 100 5.58 -18.39 -9.32
CA GLU A 100 6.09 -19.09 -10.51
C GLU A 100 5.22 -20.30 -10.88
N ASP A 101 4.33 -20.74 -9.98
CA ASP A 101 3.37 -21.83 -10.22
C ASP A 101 2.14 -21.28 -10.96
N ASP A 102 1.84 -21.86 -12.12
CA ASP A 102 0.71 -21.45 -12.94
C ASP A 102 -0.65 -21.91 -12.38
N GLY A 103 -0.65 -22.81 -11.40
CA GLY A 103 -1.83 -23.35 -10.71
C GLY A 103 -2.62 -22.33 -9.90
N TYR A 104 -2.07 -21.15 -9.65
CA TYR A 104 -2.77 -20.04 -8.98
C TYR A 104 -3.63 -19.20 -9.94
N PHE A 105 -3.49 -19.40 -11.25
CA PHE A 105 -4.19 -18.59 -12.26
C PHE A 105 -5.34 -19.35 -12.94
N GLY A 106 -6.20 -18.61 -13.66
CA GLY A 106 -7.32 -19.20 -14.40
C GLY A 106 -8.47 -19.64 -13.50
N GLU A 107 -8.97 -20.87 -13.68
CA GLU A 107 -10.14 -21.39 -12.99
C GLU A 107 -9.95 -21.58 -11.48
N HIS A 108 -8.69 -21.64 -11.01
CA HIS A 108 -8.34 -21.78 -9.61
C HIS A 108 -8.08 -20.46 -8.90
N ALA A 109 -8.00 -19.33 -9.63
CA ALA A 109 -7.67 -18.02 -9.08
C ALA A 109 -8.65 -17.56 -7.98
N ALA A 110 -9.90 -18.03 -8.01
CA ALA A 110 -10.90 -17.71 -6.99
C ALA A 110 -10.67 -18.41 -5.64
N ASN A 111 -9.78 -19.42 -5.58
CA ASN A 111 -9.45 -20.14 -4.36
C ASN A 111 -8.32 -19.46 -3.57
N TYR A 112 -7.66 -18.48 -4.19
CA TYR A 112 -6.47 -17.85 -3.63
C TYR A 112 -6.61 -16.35 -3.49
N PHE A 113 -5.89 -15.79 -2.53
CA PHE A 113 -5.74 -14.36 -2.37
C PHE A 113 -4.28 -13.91 -2.33
N GLU A 114 -4.09 -12.60 -2.46
CA GLU A 114 -2.79 -11.97 -2.43
C GLU A 114 -2.78 -10.84 -1.40
N LEU A 115 -1.62 -10.64 -0.76
CA LEU A 115 -1.31 -9.42 -0.04
C LEU A 115 -0.32 -8.60 -0.88
N ARG A 116 -0.80 -7.46 -1.35
CA ARG A 116 -0.12 -6.58 -2.29
C ARG A 116 0.25 -5.29 -1.59
N ASN A 117 1.50 -4.88 -1.68
CA ASN A 117 2.02 -3.73 -0.97
C ASN A 117 1.31 -2.44 -1.39
N LEU A 118 0.90 -1.67 -0.39
CA LEU A 118 0.41 -0.31 -0.55
C LEU A 118 1.48 0.70 -0.19
N LEU A 119 2.18 0.48 0.92
CA LEU A 119 3.14 1.42 1.48
C LEU A 119 4.25 0.64 2.20
N ASP A 120 5.49 1.00 1.94
CA ASP A 120 6.65 0.53 2.68
C ASP A 120 7.39 1.76 3.19
N THR A 121 7.44 1.95 4.50
CA THR A 121 8.04 3.16 5.10
C THR A 121 9.57 3.14 5.09
N ARG A 122 10.18 2.01 4.71
CA ARG A 122 11.63 1.90 4.58
C ARG A 122 12.15 2.77 3.43
N ASN A 123 13.41 3.17 3.55
CA ASN A 123 14.10 3.88 2.48
C ASN A 123 14.27 3.00 1.23
N THR A 124 14.51 3.66 0.08
CA THR A 124 14.93 2.93 -1.12
C THR A 124 16.22 2.16 -0.83
N ASP A 125 16.26 0.89 -1.28
CA ASP A 125 17.34 -0.07 -1.05
C ASP A 125 17.56 -0.48 0.41
N ASP A 126 16.63 -0.14 1.31
CA ASP A 126 16.64 -0.65 2.67
C ASP A 126 15.94 -2.03 2.73
N TYR A 127 16.77 -3.06 2.88
CA TYR A 127 16.35 -4.45 3.02
C TYR A 127 16.33 -4.91 4.49
N SER A 128 16.36 -3.98 5.45
CA SER A 128 16.26 -4.29 6.87
C SER A 128 14.84 -4.75 7.22
N ASN A 129 14.73 -5.41 8.38
CA ASN A 129 13.45 -5.81 8.97
C ASN A 129 12.93 -4.70 9.89
N THR A 130 12.82 -3.47 9.40
CA THR A 130 12.36 -2.31 10.19
C THR A 130 11.18 -1.62 9.52
N GLY A 131 10.53 -0.72 10.28
CA GLY A 131 9.47 0.15 9.79
C GLY A 131 8.13 -0.56 9.65
N PHE A 132 7.22 0.05 8.88
CA PHE A 132 5.88 -0.46 8.65
C PHE A 132 5.69 -0.78 7.17
N GLN A 133 5.03 -1.91 6.91
CA GLN A 133 4.59 -2.29 5.58
C GLN A 133 3.09 -2.53 5.58
N LEU A 134 2.38 -1.84 4.70
CA LEU A 134 0.93 -1.89 4.56
C LEU A 134 0.56 -2.64 3.29
N PHE A 135 -0.50 -3.44 3.34
CA PHE A 135 -0.92 -4.32 2.25
C PHE A 135 -2.42 -4.19 1.99
N CYS A 136 -2.78 -4.16 0.72
CA CYS A 136 -4.14 -4.47 0.26
C CYS A 136 -4.28 -5.98 0.09
N SER A 137 -5.44 -6.52 0.45
CA SER A 137 -5.80 -7.90 0.13
C SER A 137 -6.66 -7.94 -1.12
N SER A 138 -6.50 -8.95 -1.97
CA SER A 138 -7.47 -9.21 -3.05
C SER A 138 -8.80 -9.79 -2.54
N ILE A 139 -8.89 -10.22 -1.26
CA ILE A 139 -10.15 -10.61 -0.62
C ILE A 139 -11.02 -9.36 -0.40
N ASN A 140 -12.33 -9.50 -0.60
CA ASN A 140 -13.33 -8.46 -0.34
C ASN A 140 -12.98 -7.12 -1.01
N HIS A 141 -12.43 -7.17 -2.22
CA HIS A 141 -12.07 -5.97 -3.00
C HIS A 141 -11.17 -4.97 -2.23
N GLY A 142 -10.30 -5.47 -1.36
CA GLY A 142 -9.37 -4.63 -0.62
C GLY A 142 -10.00 -3.78 0.47
N GLU A 143 -11.23 -4.05 0.92
CA GLU A 143 -11.93 -3.30 1.99
C GLU A 143 -11.16 -3.14 3.32
N ASN A 144 -10.01 -3.80 3.48
CA ASN A 144 -9.16 -3.67 4.65
C ASN A 144 -7.70 -3.42 4.20
N ILE A 145 -6.99 -2.54 4.92
CA ILE A 145 -5.52 -2.49 4.87
C ILE A 145 -4.94 -3.29 6.02
N TYR A 146 -4.03 -4.17 5.67
CA TYR A 146 -3.26 -4.93 6.63
C TYR A 146 -1.90 -4.29 6.83
N ILE A 147 -1.32 -4.47 8.00
CA ILE A 147 -0.07 -3.84 8.38
C ILE A 147 0.77 -4.81 9.19
N ILE A 148 2.06 -4.84 8.86
CA ILE A 148 3.09 -5.50 9.67
C ILE A 148 4.11 -4.45 10.10
N GLN A 149 4.76 -4.71 11.23
CA GLN A 149 5.89 -3.91 11.70
C GLN A 149 7.15 -4.78 11.67
N ASP A 150 8.29 -4.18 11.33
CA ASP A 150 9.61 -4.81 11.44
C ASP A 150 9.70 -6.14 10.65
N ALA A 151 9.00 -6.20 9.51
CA ALA A 151 8.86 -7.39 8.66
C ALA A 151 8.34 -8.66 9.37
N ASP A 152 7.65 -8.50 10.51
CA ASP A 152 7.07 -9.60 11.27
C ASP A 152 5.66 -9.95 10.77
N VAL A 153 5.59 -10.96 9.91
CA VAL A 153 4.34 -11.46 9.34
C VAL A 153 3.39 -12.00 10.41
N PHE A 154 3.91 -12.60 11.48
CA PHE A 154 3.08 -13.25 12.50
C PHE A 154 2.33 -12.25 13.38
N SER A 155 2.75 -10.98 13.40
CA SER A 155 2.08 -9.89 14.09
C SER A 155 1.19 -9.05 13.17
N ILE A 156 0.81 -9.56 11.99
CA ILE A 156 -0.07 -8.85 11.06
C ILE A 156 -1.37 -8.39 11.74
N LYS A 157 -1.66 -7.10 11.56
CA LYS A 157 -2.86 -6.43 12.04
C LYS A 157 -3.60 -5.79 10.87
N ARG A 158 -4.77 -5.24 11.17
CA ARG A 158 -5.53 -4.40 10.25
C ARG A 158 -5.46 -2.94 10.72
N LEU A 159 -5.53 -1.98 9.80
CA LEU A 159 -5.77 -0.59 10.14
C LEU A 159 -7.25 -0.35 10.48
N ASP A 160 -7.50 0.22 11.66
CA ASP A 160 -8.77 0.88 11.98
C ASP A 160 -8.79 2.25 11.30
N ASN A 161 -9.89 2.56 10.63
CA ASN A 161 -10.04 3.69 9.71
C ASN A 161 -8.79 3.94 8.84
N PRO A 162 -8.54 3.10 7.81
CA PRO A 162 -7.35 3.19 6.97
C PRO A 162 -7.15 4.55 6.29
N GLN A 163 -8.24 5.27 5.99
CA GLN A 163 -8.17 6.60 5.39
C GLN A 163 -7.47 7.59 6.34
N ASP A 164 -7.92 7.68 7.59
CA ASP A 164 -7.33 8.58 8.58
C ASP A 164 -5.85 8.26 8.84
N ALA A 165 -5.50 6.97 8.86
CA ALA A 165 -4.11 6.53 9.05
C ALA A 165 -3.20 6.98 7.89
N ILE A 166 -3.63 6.79 6.64
CA ILE A 166 -2.88 7.18 5.44
C ILE A 166 -2.79 8.71 5.33
N ASP A 167 -3.88 9.41 5.60
CA ASP A 167 -3.92 10.87 5.53
C ASP A 167 -3.02 11.50 6.60
N SER A 168 -3.00 10.93 7.81
CA SER A 168 -2.11 11.35 8.90
C SER A 168 -0.65 11.07 8.60
N TYR A 169 -0.34 9.91 8.00
CA TYR A 169 1.00 9.59 7.53
C TYR A 169 1.48 10.59 6.48
N ALA A 170 0.66 10.86 5.45
CA ALA A 170 0.98 11.83 4.42
C ALA A 170 1.21 13.23 5.01
N ALA A 171 0.36 13.67 5.94
CA ALA A 171 0.52 14.95 6.63
C ALA A 171 1.84 15.02 7.42
N HIS A 172 2.23 13.93 8.11
CA HIS A 172 3.52 13.84 8.80
C HIS A 172 4.67 14.03 7.81
N ILE A 173 4.64 13.34 6.67
CA ILE A 173 5.66 13.44 5.62
C ILE A 173 5.79 14.88 5.11
N PHE A 174 4.67 15.49 4.71
CA PHE A 174 4.68 16.84 4.14
C PHE A 174 5.00 17.93 5.17
N SER A 175 4.75 17.70 6.46
CA SER A 175 5.11 18.64 7.53
C SER A 175 6.61 18.70 7.79
N GLY A 176 7.39 17.71 7.32
CA GLY A 176 8.83 17.62 7.58
C GLY A 176 9.15 17.39 9.06
N GLN A 177 8.22 16.82 9.83
CA GLN A 177 8.45 16.45 11.23
C GLN A 177 9.60 15.43 11.32
N ASP A 178 10.43 15.57 12.36
CA ASP A 178 11.47 14.60 12.66
C ASP A 178 10.87 13.32 13.28
N GLY A 179 11.47 12.18 12.95
CA GLY A 179 11.07 10.87 13.46
C GLY A 179 10.37 10.01 12.40
N GLU A 180 9.97 8.81 12.81
CA GLU A 180 9.12 7.92 12.01
C GLU A 180 7.68 8.08 12.46
N PHE A 181 6.74 8.02 11.51
CA PHE A 181 5.32 8.00 11.82
C PHE A 181 4.94 6.69 12.53
N ASP A 182 4.27 6.79 13.67
CA ASP A 182 3.81 5.62 14.43
C ASP A 182 2.41 5.19 14.00
N PHE A 183 2.31 4.05 13.32
CA PHE A 183 1.02 3.47 12.93
C PHE A 183 0.34 2.71 14.08
N LYS A 184 1.00 2.41 15.20
CA LYS A 184 0.45 1.58 16.30
C LYS A 184 -0.92 2.02 16.80
N PRO A 185 -1.24 3.32 16.95
CA PRO A 185 -2.56 3.76 17.38
C PRO A 185 -3.71 3.34 16.44
N TYR A 186 -3.41 3.06 15.17
CA TYR A 186 -4.36 2.63 14.16
C TYR A 186 -4.43 1.10 14.01
N MET A 187 -3.55 0.34 14.66
CA MET A 187 -3.45 -1.11 14.46
C MET A 187 -4.43 -1.88 15.36
N VAL A 188 -5.32 -2.67 14.75
CA VAL A 188 -6.28 -3.53 15.45
C VAL A 188 -6.14 -5.00 15.05
N ASP A 189 -6.45 -5.90 15.99
CA ASP A 189 -6.51 -7.33 15.73
C ASP A 189 -7.76 -7.69 14.90
N PHE A 190 -7.71 -8.81 14.18
CA PHE A 190 -8.79 -9.32 13.32
C PHE A 190 -8.81 -10.85 13.28
#